data_AF-A0A151BX01-F1
#
_entry.id   AF-A0A151BX01-F1
#
_cell.length_a   1.000
_cell.length_b   1.000
_cell.length_c   1.000
_cell.angle_alpha   90.00
_cell.angle_beta   90.00
_cell.angle_gamma   90.00
#
_symmetry.space_group_name_H-M   'P 1'
#
loop_
_entity.id
_entity.type
_entity.pdbx_description
1 polymer ?
#
loop_
_entity_poly.entity_id
_entity_poly.type
_entity_poly.pdbx_seq_one_letter_code
_entity_poly.pdbx_strand_id
1 'polypeptide(L)'
;MSAQVVAEELRQQLPDLVVGSLCMYGEWFGRPFDNQHRIVDVTVEDDDILVMSFSEGEALRVWSPEWVTADRFELRIDHARGVRWDWYSYGSPHTEEHHKFIDCRIQSDESEQLWLVSVKGSRRLRRRLGANVPAVSIANGLRRELADSPD
;
A
#
# COMPACT_ATOMS: atom_id res chain seq x y z
N MET A 1 -17.15 -5.60 -3.28
CA MET A 1 -16.45 -5.71 -4.58
C MET A 1 -15.34 -6.74 -4.39
N SER A 2 -15.12 -7.67 -5.33
CA SER A 2 -14.05 -8.68 -5.18
C SER A 2 -12.69 -8.10 -5.57
N ALA A 3 -11.59 -8.73 -5.11
CA ALA A 3 -10.23 -8.34 -5.50
C ALA A 3 -10.03 -8.37 -7.04
N GLN A 4 -10.70 -9.29 -7.73
CA GLN A 4 -10.68 -9.40 -9.19
C GLN A 4 -11.24 -8.16 -9.89
N VAL A 5 -12.38 -7.63 -9.42
CA VAL A 5 -12.98 -6.42 -10.00
C VAL A 5 -12.08 -5.21 -9.74
N VAL A 6 -11.57 -5.08 -8.52
CA VAL A 6 -10.61 -4.00 -8.17
C VAL A 6 -9.37 -4.08 -9.05
N ALA A 7 -8.81 -5.27 -9.26
CA ALA A 7 -7.62 -5.44 -10.09
C ALA A 7 -7.87 -5.03 -11.54
N GLU A 8 -9.02 -5.40 -12.11
CA GLU A 8 -9.40 -5.00 -13.47
C GLU A 8 -9.57 -3.49 -13.60
N GLU A 9 -10.25 -2.84 -12.65
CA GLU A 9 -10.43 -1.38 -12.63
C GLU A 9 -9.09 -0.64 -12.53
N LEU A 10 -8.17 -1.11 -11.68
CA LEU A 10 -6.84 -0.51 -11.56
C LEU A 10 -5.99 -0.72 -12.82
N ARG A 11 -6.05 -1.91 -13.44
CA ARG A 11 -5.33 -2.18 -14.70
C ARG A 11 -5.77 -1.26 -15.82
N GLN A 12 -7.07 -0.98 -15.94
CA GLN A 12 -7.60 -0.09 -16.98
C GLN A 12 -7.11 1.36 -16.84
N GLN A 13 -6.65 1.75 -15.65
CA GLN A 13 -6.10 3.08 -15.38
C GLN A 13 -4.58 3.14 -15.57
N LEU A 14 -3.90 2.03 -15.84
CA LEU A 14 -2.48 2.05 -16.14
C LEU A 14 -2.23 2.58 -17.58
N PRO A 15 -1.18 3.41 -17.78
CA PRO A 15 -0.14 3.81 -16.84
C PRO A 15 -0.41 5.12 -16.08
N ASP A 16 -1.64 5.64 -16.12
CA ASP A 16 -2.03 6.97 -15.66
C ASP A 16 -2.34 7.05 -14.15
N LEU A 17 -2.29 5.93 -13.43
CA LEU A 17 -2.37 5.90 -11.97
C LEU A 17 -1.28 6.75 -11.32
N VAL A 18 -1.57 7.22 -10.10
CA VAL A 18 -0.63 7.99 -9.29
C VAL A 18 0.76 7.34 -9.20
N VAL A 19 1.78 8.19 -9.29
CA VAL A 19 3.15 7.87 -8.88
C VAL A 19 3.43 8.65 -7.61
N GLY A 20 3.78 7.95 -6.52
CA GLY A 20 3.86 8.62 -5.22
C GLY A 20 4.49 7.78 -4.12
N SER A 21 4.46 8.32 -2.91
CA SER A 21 5.01 7.65 -1.73
C SER A 21 3.98 6.71 -1.11
N LEU A 22 4.45 5.54 -0.66
CA LEU A 22 3.63 4.52 -0.03
C LEU A 22 3.48 4.79 1.47
N CYS A 23 2.24 4.70 1.94
CA CYS A 23 1.88 4.71 3.36
C CYS A 23 0.99 3.50 3.67
N MET A 24 1.35 2.75 4.70
CA MET A 24 0.60 1.59 5.16
C MET A 24 0.12 1.85 6.59
N TYR A 25 -1.19 1.85 6.80
CA TYR A 25 -1.78 2.11 8.12
C TYR A 25 -1.25 3.38 8.81
N GLY A 26 -1.04 4.45 8.04
CA GLY A 26 -0.53 5.74 8.55
C GLY A 26 0.98 5.80 8.79
N GLU A 27 1.73 4.74 8.48
CA GLU A 27 3.20 4.72 8.50
C GLU A 27 3.75 4.81 7.09
N TRP A 28 4.52 5.87 6.82
CA TRP A 28 5.18 6.07 5.53
C TRP A 28 6.37 5.12 5.34
N PHE A 29 6.50 4.56 4.15
CA PHE A 29 7.68 3.82 3.74
C PHE A 29 8.79 4.80 3.34
N GLY A 30 9.80 4.93 4.20
CA GLY A 30 10.87 5.91 4.03
C GLY A 30 10.42 7.32 4.44
N ARG A 31 11.06 8.34 3.87
CA ARG A 31 10.63 9.72 4.05
C ARG A 31 9.47 10.01 3.10
N PRO A 32 8.37 10.63 3.58
CA PRO A 32 7.27 11.02 2.70
C PRO A 32 7.79 11.89 1.55
N PHE A 33 7.35 11.60 0.33
CA PHE A 33 7.69 12.29 -0.92
C PHE A 33 9.15 12.16 -1.40
N ASP A 34 9.95 11.34 -0.72
CA ASP A 34 11.34 11.04 -1.09
C ASP A 34 11.44 9.75 -1.95
N ASN A 35 10.42 8.89 -1.86
CA ASN A 35 10.30 7.68 -2.65
C ASN A 35 9.07 7.77 -3.56
N GLN A 36 9.27 7.52 -4.87
CA GLN A 36 8.21 7.53 -5.87
C GLN A 36 8.04 6.12 -6.43
N HIS A 37 6.94 5.47 -6.06
CA HIS A 37 6.60 4.14 -6.53
C HIS A 37 5.58 4.26 -7.67
N ARG A 38 5.90 3.65 -8.82
CA ARG A 38 5.03 3.56 -9.99
C ARG A 38 4.51 2.13 -10.11
N ILE A 39 3.19 1.97 -10.10
CA ILE A 39 2.54 0.68 -10.36
C ILE A 39 2.68 0.38 -11.86
N VAL A 40 3.12 -0.83 -12.19
CA VAL A 40 3.31 -1.29 -13.58
C VAL A 40 2.44 -2.50 -13.93
N ASP A 41 1.95 -3.23 -12.93
CA ASP A 41 1.03 -4.34 -13.10
C ASP A 41 0.16 -4.52 -11.86
N VAL A 42 -1.00 -5.12 -12.04
CA VAL A 42 -1.92 -5.45 -10.95
C VAL A 42 -2.46 -6.86 -11.19
N THR A 43 -2.37 -7.76 -10.22
CA THR A 43 -2.85 -9.15 -10.31
C THR A 43 -3.65 -9.54 -9.07
N VAL A 44 -4.24 -10.73 -9.10
CA VAL A 44 -4.91 -11.32 -7.94
C VAL A 44 -4.28 -12.68 -7.66
N GLU A 45 -3.86 -12.88 -6.42
CA GLU A 45 -3.45 -14.17 -5.86
C GLU A 45 -4.59 -14.72 -4.99
N ASP A 46 -4.81 -16.04 -4.99
CA ASP A 46 -5.74 -16.75 -4.09
C ASP A 46 -7.18 -16.16 -4.01
N ASP A 47 -7.69 -15.60 -5.11
CA ASP A 47 -9.01 -14.95 -5.27
C ASP A 47 -9.26 -13.67 -4.43
N ASP A 48 -8.49 -13.41 -3.37
CA ASP A 48 -8.74 -12.33 -2.42
C ASP A 48 -7.54 -11.41 -2.13
N ILE A 49 -6.37 -11.70 -2.71
CA ILE A 49 -5.14 -10.90 -2.51
C ILE A 49 -4.92 -10.04 -3.75
N LEU A 50 -5.11 -8.74 -3.62
CA LEU A 50 -4.70 -7.78 -4.66
C LEU A 50 -3.19 -7.61 -4.61
N VAL A 51 -2.52 -7.81 -5.74
CA VAL A 51 -1.08 -7.63 -5.88
C VAL A 51 -0.81 -6.49 -6.84
N MET A 52 -0.07 -5.48 -6.40
CA MET A 52 0.42 -4.40 -7.26
C MET A 52 1.93 -4.54 -7.41
N SER A 53 2.42 -4.66 -8.63
CA SER A 53 3.85 -4.69 -8.94
C SER A 53 4.34 -3.30 -9.32
N PHE A 54 5.57 -2.98 -8.92
CA PHE A 54 6.16 -1.66 -9.09
C PHE A 54 7.41 -1.69 -9.97
N SER A 55 7.76 -0.53 -10.53
CA SER A 55 8.80 -0.42 -11.57
C SER A 55 10.21 -0.82 -11.15
N GLU A 56 10.53 -0.86 -9.86
CA GLU A 56 11.83 -1.30 -9.35
C GLU A 56 11.80 -2.74 -8.80
N GLY A 57 10.77 -3.50 -9.15
CA GLY A 57 10.61 -4.91 -8.76
C GLY A 57 9.99 -5.11 -7.38
N GLU A 58 9.43 -4.05 -6.78
CA GLU A 58 8.67 -4.15 -5.53
C GLU A 58 7.27 -4.72 -5.76
N ALA A 59 6.68 -5.25 -4.70
CA ALA A 59 5.31 -5.76 -4.71
C ALA A 59 4.54 -5.36 -3.45
N LEU A 60 3.31 -4.89 -3.64
CA LEU A 60 2.36 -4.63 -2.56
C LEU A 60 1.22 -5.63 -2.64
N ARG A 61 1.09 -6.47 -1.60
CA ARG A 61 -0.02 -7.42 -1.43
C ARG A 61 -1.01 -6.87 -0.42
N VAL A 62 -2.30 -6.90 -0.77
CA VAL A 62 -3.39 -6.39 0.06
C VAL A 62 -4.45 -7.48 0.18
N TRP A 63 -4.68 -7.98 1.39
CA TRP A 63 -5.64 -9.05 1.67
C TRP A 63 -7.03 -8.49 1.89
N SER A 64 -8.00 -9.00 1.14
CA SER A 64 -9.41 -8.60 1.21
C SER A 64 -9.58 -7.06 1.14
N PRO A 65 -9.13 -6.41 0.05
CA PRO A 65 -9.19 -4.96 -0.08
C PRO A 65 -10.64 -4.47 -0.19
N GLU A 66 -10.96 -3.42 0.55
CA GLU A 66 -12.28 -2.80 0.56
C GLU A 66 -12.18 -1.27 0.50
N TRP A 67 -13.19 -0.67 -0.16
CA TRP A 67 -13.32 0.77 -0.39
C TRP A 67 -12.09 1.36 -1.07
N VAL A 68 -11.81 0.83 -2.26
CA VAL A 68 -10.69 1.26 -3.10
C VAL A 68 -11.09 2.49 -3.90
N THR A 69 -10.24 3.51 -3.87
CA THR A 69 -10.32 4.68 -4.74
C THR A 69 -8.97 4.87 -5.40
N ALA A 70 -8.97 5.19 -6.68
CA ALA A 70 -7.75 5.43 -7.43
C ALA A 70 -8.00 6.44 -8.55
N ASP A 71 -7.06 7.35 -8.70
CA ASP A 71 -6.95 8.28 -9.81
C ASP A 71 -5.46 8.64 -10.04
N ARG A 72 -5.21 9.64 -10.89
CA ARG A 72 -3.85 10.10 -11.21
C ARG A 72 -3.12 10.81 -10.05
N PHE A 73 -3.82 11.14 -8.97
CA PHE A 73 -3.33 11.91 -7.83
C PHE A 73 -3.20 11.09 -6.55
N GLU A 74 -4.07 10.09 -6.36
CA GLU A 74 -4.11 9.25 -5.17
C GLU A 74 -4.61 7.83 -5.50
N LEU A 75 -3.98 6.83 -4.88
CA LEU A 75 -4.55 5.50 -4.71
C LEU A 75 -4.73 5.27 -3.22
N ARG A 76 -5.92 4.85 -2.83
CA ARG A 76 -6.28 4.67 -1.42
C ARG A 76 -7.16 3.43 -1.27
N ILE A 77 -6.80 2.60 -0.28
CA ILE A 77 -7.56 1.44 0.15
C ILE A 77 -7.83 1.64 1.63
N ASP A 78 -9.09 1.85 2.00
CA ASP A 78 -9.43 2.16 3.39
C ASP A 78 -9.31 0.92 4.28
N HIS A 79 -9.79 -0.22 3.80
CA HIS A 79 -9.86 -1.45 4.60
C HIS A 79 -9.13 -2.61 3.92
N ALA A 80 -8.39 -3.35 4.72
CA ALA A 80 -7.77 -4.62 4.34
C ALA A 80 -7.52 -5.44 5.60
N ARG A 81 -7.51 -6.77 5.49
CA ARG A 81 -7.11 -7.66 6.60
C ARG A 81 -5.61 -7.65 6.86
N GLY A 82 -4.84 -7.35 5.81
CA GLY A 82 -3.41 -7.25 5.88
C GLY A 82 -2.83 -6.54 4.68
N VAL A 83 -1.62 -6.03 4.84
CA VAL A 83 -0.83 -5.41 3.78
C VAL A 83 0.61 -5.90 3.92
N ARG A 84 1.22 -6.30 2.81
CA ARG A 84 2.63 -6.67 2.77
C ARG A 84 3.32 -5.92 1.66
N TRP A 85 4.40 -5.24 2.03
CA TRP A 85 5.29 -4.56 1.11
C TRP A 85 6.59 -5.34 1.02
N ASP A 86 6.93 -5.82 -0.17
CA ASP A 86 8.17 -6.52 -0.50
C ASP A 86 9.04 -5.62 -1.40
N TRP A 87 10.31 -5.44 -1.07
CA TRP A 87 11.26 -4.63 -1.85
C TRP A 87 12.69 -5.17 -1.74
N TYR A 88 13.59 -4.66 -2.58
CA TYR A 88 15.02 -4.98 -2.52
C TYR A 88 15.84 -3.80 -2.00
N SER A 89 16.93 -4.07 -1.28
CA SER A 89 17.86 -3.01 -0.84
C SER A 89 18.37 -2.19 -2.03
N TYR A 90 18.34 -0.86 -1.89
CA TYR A 90 18.73 0.05 -2.96
C TYR A 90 20.21 -0.13 -3.34
N GLY A 91 20.48 -0.16 -4.66
CA GLY A 91 21.83 -0.36 -5.19
C GLY A 91 22.34 -1.79 -5.09
N SER A 92 21.51 -2.75 -4.68
CA SER A 92 21.87 -4.16 -4.56
C SER A 92 21.19 -5.03 -5.63
N PRO A 93 21.80 -6.17 -6.03
CA PRO A 93 21.14 -7.14 -6.91
C PRO A 93 19.84 -7.68 -6.31
N HIS A 94 18.86 -8.01 -7.16
CA HIS A 94 17.58 -8.61 -6.77
C HIS A 94 17.75 -10.08 -6.38
N THR A 95 18.33 -10.31 -5.20
CA THR A 95 18.55 -11.62 -4.60
C THR A 95 17.79 -11.73 -3.29
N GLU A 96 17.58 -12.96 -2.80
CA GLU A 96 16.89 -13.23 -1.54
C GLU A 96 17.59 -12.56 -0.33
N GLU A 97 18.91 -12.42 -0.37
CA GLU A 97 19.68 -11.73 0.68
C GLU A 97 19.30 -10.23 0.82
N HIS A 98 19.00 -9.59 -0.31
CA HIS A 98 18.64 -8.18 -0.35
C HIS A 98 17.13 -7.95 -0.29
N HIS A 99 16.34 -9.01 -0.33
CA HIS A 99 14.89 -8.94 -0.18
C HIS A 99 14.53 -8.52 1.26
N LYS A 100 13.64 -7.55 1.36
CA LYS A 100 13.12 -7.00 2.61
C LYS A 100 11.61 -6.93 2.52
N PHE A 101 10.95 -6.99 3.68
CA PHE A 101 9.51 -6.83 3.73
C PHE A 101 9.04 -6.11 5.00
N ILE A 102 7.82 -5.57 4.89
CA ILE A 102 6.97 -5.13 5.99
C ILE A 102 5.67 -5.89 5.84
N ASP A 103 5.28 -6.68 6.84
CA ASP A 103 3.98 -7.37 6.89
C ASP A 103 3.14 -6.78 8.00
N CYS A 104 1.96 -6.30 7.65
CA CYS A 104 1.00 -5.64 8.52
C CYS A 104 -0.29 -6.46 8.56
N ARG A 105 -0.76 -6.82 9.76
CA ARG A 105 -1.97 -7.62 9.97
C ARG A 105 -2.88 -6.95 10.98
N ILE A 106 -4.17 -6.91 10.69
CA ILE A 106 -5.18 -6.50 11.66
C ILE A 106 -5.54 -7.71 12.54
N GLN A 107 -5.66 -7.47 13.84
CA GLN A 107 -6.17 -8.41 14.82
C GLN A 107 -7.26 -7.70 15.64
N SER A 108 -8.37 -8.37 15.92
CA SER A 108 -9.31 -7.94 16.94
C SER A 108 -8.97 -8.61 18.28
N ASP A 109 -9.34 -7.96 19.37
CA ASP A 109 -9.45 -8.60 20.68
C ASP A 109 -10.91 -8.85 21.06
N GLU A 110 -11.15 -9.41 22.26
CA GLU A 110 -12.49 -9.71 22.77
C GLU A 110 -13.41 -8.47 22.90
N SER A 111 -12.84 -7.26 22.90
CA SER A 111 -13.58 -6.01 22.93
C SER A 111 -13.89 -5.44 21.54
N GLU A 112 -13.65 -6.23 20.49
CA GLU A 112 -13.75 -5.82 19.08
C GLU A 112 -12.81 -4.65 18.72
N GLN A 113 -11.80 -4.39 19.57
CA GLN A 113 -10.81 -3.36 19.30
C GLN A 113 -9.79 -3.85 18.28
N LEU A 114 -9.54 -3.03 17.26
CA LEU A 114 -8.59 -3.36 16.20
C LEU A 114 -7.16 -2.98 16.59
N TRP A 115 -6.26 -3.93 16.38
CA TRP A 115 -4.83 -3.83 16.61
C TRP A 115 -4.09 -4.10 15.31
N LEU A 116 -3.16 -3.21 14.98
CA LEU A 116 -2.20 -3.45 13.92
C LEU A 116 -0.99 -4.16 14.51
N VAL A 117 -0.66 -5.31 13.93
CA VAL A 117 0.62 -6.00 14.15
C VAL A 117 1.47 -5.81 12.92
N SER A 118 2.64 -5.19 13.05
CA SER A 118 3.60 -5.03 11.95
C SER A 118 4.89 -5.79 12.24
N VAL A 119 5.44 -6.42 11.22
CA VAL A 119 6.71 -7.15 11.24
C VAL A 119 7.63 -6.56 10.18
N LYS A 120 8.86 -6.20 10.56
CA LYS A 120 9.92 -5.71 9.66
C LYS A 120 11.25 -6.33 10.09
N GLY A 121 11.73 -7.31 9.33
CA GLY A 121 12.86 -8.14 9.76
C GLY A 121 12.56 -8.83 11.09
N SER A 122 13.44 -8.69 12.08
CA SER A 122 13.22 -9.22 13.44
C SER A 122 12.32 -8.35 14.33
N ARG A 123 11.99 -7.13 13.90
CA ARG A 123 11.18 -6.21 14.69
C ARG A 123 9.71 -6.53 14.52
N ARG A 124 9.00 -6.71 15.63
CA ARG A 124 7.54 -6.81 15.69
C ARG A 124 6.98 -5.69 16.55
N LEU A 125 5.99 -4.97 16.05
CA LEU A 125 5.26 -3.92 16.77
C LEU A 125 3.78 -4.28 16.82
N ARG A 126 3.11 -3.94 17.93
CA ARG A 126 1.66 -4.00 18.06
C ARG A 126 1.17 -2.64 18.55
N ARG A 127 0.23 -2.03 17.85
CA ARG A 127 -0.39 -0.76 18.25
C ARG A 127 -1.88 -0.76 17.94
N ARG A 128 -2.64 0.04 18.69
CA ARG A 128 -4.07 0.23 18.41
C ARG A 128 -4.24 0.92 17.06
N LEU A 129 -5.14 0.41 16.23
CA LEU A 129 -5.47 1.02 14.95
C LEU A 129 -6.59 2.04 15.13
N GLY A 130 -6.42 3.24 14.56
CA GLY A 130 -7.47 4.26 14.55
C GLY A 130 -8.53 3.94 13.49
N ALA A 131 -9.79 4.34 13.74
CA ALA A 131 -10.92 4.01 12.88
C ALA A 131 -10.81 4.58 11.44
N ASN A 132 -10.07 5.67 11.24
CA ASN A 132 -9.98 6.39 9.96
C ASN A 132 -8.61 6.28 9.29
N VAL A 133 -7.83 5.26 9.67
CA VAL A 133 -6.48 5.06 9.14
C VAL A 133 -6.56 4.11 7.94
N PRO A 134 -6.23 4.55 6.72
CA PRO A 134 -6.31 3.69 5.53
C PRO A 134 -5.33 2.54 5.64
N ALA A 135 -5.71 1.37 5.13
CA ALA A 135 -4.78 0.26 4.96
C ALA A 135 -3.62 0.64 4.04
N VAL A 136 -3.92 1.26 2.90
CA VAL A 136 -2.92 1.73 1.93
C VAL A 136 -3.28 3.13 1.45
N SER A 137 -2.27 4.00 1.34
CA SER A 137 -2.35 5.19 0.49
C SER A 137 -1.05 5.39 -0.29
N ILE A 138 -1.17 5.75 -1.56
CA ILE A 138 -0.09 6.21 -2.42
C ILE A 138 -0.50 7.59 -2.90
N ALA A 139 0.30 8.60 -2.56
CA ALA A 139 -0.01 9.98 -2.90
C ALA A 139 1.24 10.71 -3.37
N ASN A 140 1.03 11.65 -4.29
CA ASN A 140 2.04 12.61 -4.69
C ASN A 140 1.85 13.93 -3.91
N GLY A 141 2.94 14.59 -3.54
CA GLY A 141 2.93 15.89 -2.85
C GLY A 141 2.24 17.01 -3.64
N LEU A 142 2.06 16.84 -4.95
CA LEU A 142 1.42 17.81 -5.85
C LEU A 142 -0.03 18.20 -5.46
N ARG A 143 -0.77 17.37 -4.70
CA ARG A 143 -2.12 17.73 -4.25
C ARG A 143 -2.14 18.92 -3.27
N ARG A 144 -1.01 19.22 -2.61
CA ARG A 144 -0.90 20.36 -1.70
C ARG A 144 -0.88 21.71 -2.43
N GLU A 145 -0.35 21.76 -3.65
CA GLU A 145 -0.20 23.03 -4.39
C GLU A 145 -1.48 23.46 -5.12
N LEU A 146 -2.32 22.50 -5.54
CA LEU A 146 -3.59 22.79 -6.21
C LEU A 146 -4.72 23.17 -5.24
N ALA A 147 -4.63 22.78 -3.96
CA ALA A 147 -5.63 23.14 -2.95
C ALA A 147 -5.43 24.56 -2.37
N ASP A 148 -4.24 25.15 -2.57
CA ASP A 148 -3.87 26.49 -2.08
C ASP A 148 -3.87 27.58 -3.18
N SER A 149 -4.44 27.29 -4.36
CA SER A 149 -4.67 28.31 -5.40
C SER A 149 -6.10 28.85 -5.26
N PRO A 150 -6.31 30.07 -4.74
CA PRO A 150 -7.61 30.72 -4.85
C PRO A 150 -7.84 31.12 -6.31
N ASP A 151 -9.02 30.81 -6.83
CA ASP A 151 -9.57 31.43 -8.06
C ASP A 151 -9.58 32.97 -7.96
#